data_AF-A0AAU1YRU8-F1
#
_entry.id   AF-A0AAU1YRU8-F1
#
_cell.length_a   1.000
_cell.length_b   1.000
_cell.length_c   1.000
_cell.angle_alpha   90.00
_cell.angle_beta   90.00
_cell.angle_gamma   90.00
#
_symmetry.space_group_name_H-M   'P 1'
#
loop_
_entity.id
_entity.type
_entity.pdbx_description
1 polymer ?
#
loop_
_entity_poly.entity_id
_entity_poly.type
_entity_poly.pdbx_seq_one_letter_code
_entity_poly.pdbx_strand_id
1 'polypeptide(L)'
;MSPEPIPKHIEEGSLRRANAREAASQEAARRPGSVARRIRAAAAAAGLTDKPATGERPAESKQKQYIDKLAADKAKLTPPDGTKPISAFWSYGIEHPDAPLNEWGTPFLSQRFIAEEWAAEQNETHPGAAQTLETTQGGRELDDMFLWEPAVIRALGGEGAGFQPGYAKATWAKISETYAGLAEGRAIVFGQSADTRSILHQQELGALCENPDVGLHNIHFAYEPDQKWPEVTRAEAGTDAVRAVAQFNDPTLPRYIDPQGFAAEAPEVRKARIDEISEVFAPGQAEAEAVKAPELQAPSKSVRTPLWQVGFKQPLKTTRAVTPAPGTGAGPLADPALVPRPLATGMDGPA
;
A
#
# COMPACT_ATOMS: atom_id res chain seq x y z
N MET A 1 10.43 25.35 6.34
CA MET A 1 11.56 24.45 6.01
C MET A 1 11.03 23.46 4.99
N SER A 2 11.76 23.15 3.92
CA SER A 2 11.29 22.13 2.96
C SER A 2 11.04 20.81 3.70
N PRO A 3 10.04 19.99 3.32
CA PRO A 3 9.91 18.66 3.90
C PRO A 3 11.26 17.97 3.75
N GLU A 4 11.73 17.31 4.81
CA GLU A 4 12.97 16.58 4.72
C GLU A 4 12.86 15.56 3.58
N PRO A 5 13.85 15.52 2.68
CA PRO A 5 13.78 14.67 1.51
C PRO A 5 13.66 13.21 1.92
N ILE A 6 12.94 12.43 1.11
CA ILE A 6 12.91 10.96 1.22
C ILE A 6 14.36 10.48 1.34
N PRO A 7 14.67 9.54 2.26
CA PRO A 7 16.02 9.01 2.38
C PRO A 7 16.55 8.55 1.02
N LYS A 8 17.79 8.94 0.69
CA LYS A 8 18.36 8.70 -0.63
C LYS A 8 18.33 7.22 -1.03
N HIS A 9 18.53 6.31 -0.08
CA HIS A 9 18.50 4.86 -0.35
C HIS A 9 17.08 4.36 -0.65
N ILE A 10 16.05 4.92 0.00
CA ILE A 10 14.65 4.65 -0.32
C ILE A 10 14.36 5.17 -1.73
N GLU A 11 14.73 6.40 -2.05
CA GLU A 11 14.53 6.99 -3.38
C GLU A 11 15.19 6.15 -4.49
N GLU A 12 16.45 5.77 -4.32
CA GLU A 12 17.17 4.91 -5.25
C GLU A 12 16.50 3.54 -5.42
N GLY A 13 16.00 2.93 -4.34
CA GLY A 13 15.25 1.68 -4.38
C GLY A 13 13.91 1.80 -5.08
N SER A 14 13.16 2.86 -4.80
CA SER A 14 11.91 3.19 -5.45
C SER A 14 12.08 3.41 -6.95
N LEU A 15 13.15 4.09 -7.38
CA LEU A 15 13.47 4.26 -8.80
C LEU A 15 13.78 2.93 -9.48
N ARG A 16 14.53 2.03 -8.84
CA ARG A 16 14.77 0.68 -9.38
C ARG A 16 13.47 -0.08 -9.57
N ARG A 17 12.56 -0.04 -8.59
CA ARG A 17 11.24 -0.69 -8.66
C ARG A 17 10.37 -0.09 -9.76
N ALA A 18 10.31 1.25 -9.83
CA ALA A 18 9.55 1.96 -10.85
C ALA A 18 10.00 1.58 -12.26
N ASN A 19 11.31 1.63 -12.51
CA ASN A 19 11.88 1.27 -13.81
C ASN A 19 11.71 -0.22 -14.15
N ALA A 20 11.83 -1.13 -13.18
CA ALA A 20 11.55 -2.54 -13.38
C ALA A 20 10.08 -2.79 -13.73
N ARG A 21 9.15 -2.09 -13.05
CA ARG A 21 7.72 -2.20 -13.29
C ARG A 21 7.31 -1.65 -14.65
N GLU A 22 7.91 -0.54 -15.08
CA GLU A 22 7.75 0.03 -16.41
C GLU A 22 8.25 -0.94 -17.48
N ALA A 23 9.45 -1.49 -17.33
CA ALA A 23 9.98 -2.49 -18.27
C ALA A 23 9.07 -3.72 -18.38
N ALA A 24 8.52 -4.20 -17.27
CA ALA A 24 7.57 -5.31 -17.24
C ALA A 24 6.23 -4.95 -17.90
N SER A 25 5.72 -3.73 -17.70
CA SER A 25 4.52 -3.21 -18.37
C SER A 25 4.71 -3.16 -19.89
N GLN A 26 5.84 -2.61 -20.35
CA GLN A 26 6.16 -2.56 -21.78
C GLN A 26 6.25 -3.96 -22.40
N GLU A 27 6.84 -4.92 -21.69
CA GLU A 27 6.89 -6.31 -22.15
C GLU A 27 5.50 -6.96 -22.19
N ALA A 28 4.66 -6.72 -21.17
CA ALA A 28 3.27 -7.16 -21.15
C ALA A 28 2.46 -6.59 -22.32
N ALA A 29 2.67 -5.32 -22.66
CA ALA A 29 2.07 -4.65 -23.81
C ALA A 29 2.56 -5.21 -25.15
N ARG A 30 3.84 -5.61 -25.25
CA ARG A 30 4.40 -6.28 -26.44
C ARG A 30 3.91 -7.72 -26.58
N ARG A 31 3.63 -8.41 -25.48
CA ARG A 31 3.26 -9.84 -25.44
C ARG A 31 1.97 -10.10 -24.65
N PRO A 32 0.85 -9.44 -24.98
CA PRO A 32 -0.37 -9.49 -24.18
C PRO A 32 -1.00 -10.89 -24.17
N GLY A 33 -0.81 -11.67 -25.24
CA GLY A 33 -1.27 -13.06 -25.30
C GLY A 33 -0.60 -13.98 -24.27
N SER A 34 0.65 -13.67 -23.86
CA SER A 34 1.33 -14.40 -22.80
C SER A 34 0.67 -14.16 -21.44
N VAL A 35 0.40 -12.89 -21.12
CA VAL A 35 -0.30 -12.48 -19.90
C VAL A 35 -1.71 -13.09 -19.87
N ALA A 36 -2.48 -12.92 -20.94
CA ALA A 36 -3.82 -13.47 -21.06
C ALA A 36 -3.82 -14.99 -20.84
N ARG A 37 -2.90 -15.74 -21.46
CA ARG A 37 -2.76 -17.19 -21.29
C ARG A 37 -2.49 -17.61 -19.84
N ARG A 38 -1.63 -16.88 -19.10
CA ARG A 38 -1.40 -17.13 -17.67
C ARG A 38 -2.69 -16.96 -16.87
N ILE A 39 -3.44 -15.89 -17.12
CA ILE A 39 -4.73 -15.63 -16.48
C ILE A 39 -5.75 -16.73 -16.86
N ARG A 40 -5.81 -17.18 -18.12
CA ARG A 40 -6.68 -18.29 -18.54
C ARG A 40 -6.35 -19.58 -17.81
N ALA A 41 -5.07 -19.88 -17.65
CA ALA A 41 -4.60 -21.07 -16.96
C ALA A 41 -4.95 -21.01 -15.47
N ALA A 42 -4.74 -19.86 -14.82
CA ALA A 42 -5.12 -19.65 -13.42
C ALA A 42 -6.63 -19.77 -13.19
N ALA A 43 -7.45 -19.16 -14.07
CA ALA A 43 -8.90 -19.31 -14.04
C ALA A 43 -9.36 -20.76 -14.21
N ALA A 44 -8.70 -21.52 -15.11
CA ALA A 44 -9.00 -22.94 -15.30
C ALA A 44 -8.57 -23.79 -14.09
N ALA A 45 -7.42 -23.51 -13.50
CA ALA A 45 -6.95 -24.18 -12.28
C ALA A 45 -7.89 -23.91 -11.09
N ALA A 46 -8.54 -22.75 -11.05
CA ALA A 46 -9.60 -22.41 -10.10
C ALA A 46 -10.98 -23.04 -10.43
N GLY A 47 -11.06 -23.90 -11.47
CA GLY A 47 -12.29 -24.59 -11.86
C GLY A 47 -13.38 -23.69 -12.44
N LEU A 48 -13.01 -22.50 -12.93
CA LEU A 48 -13.97 -21.53 -13.46
C LEU A 48 -14.34 -21.82 -14.92
N THR A 49 -15.62 -21.61 -15.24
CA THR A 49 -16.18 -21.75 -16.58
C THR A 49 -16.79 -20.44 -17.04
N ASP A 50 -16.84 -20.22 -18.36
CA ASP A 50 -17.45 -19.01 -18.92
C ASP A 50 -18.96 -19.03 -18.61
N LYS A 51 -19.50 -17.87 -18.22
CA LYS A 51 -20.95 -17.69 -18.08
C LYS A 51 -21.49 -17.03 -19.34
N PRO A 52 -22.44 -17.67 -20.04
CA PRO A 52 -23.09 -17.04 -21.18
C PRO A 52 -23.89 -15.82 -20.74
N ALA A 53 -24.11 -14.89 -21.66
CA ALA A 53 -25.03 -13.78 -21.43
C ALA A 53 -26.43 -14.31 -21.12
N THR A 54 -27.12 -13.70 -20.16
CA THR A 54 -28.51 -14.06 -19.79
C THR A 54 -29.35 -12.80 -19.68
N GLY A 55 -30.28 -12.60 -20.63
CA GLY A 55 -31.14 -11.42 -20.66
C GLY A 55 -30.31 -10.13 -20.65
N GLU A 56 -30.43 -9.35 -19.56
CA GLU A 56 -29.73 -8.08 -19.37
C GLU A 56 -28.27 -8.22 -18.93
N ARG A 57 -27.80 -9.42 -18.55
CA ARG A 57 -26.41 -9.61 -18.10
C ARG A 57 -25.50 -9.96 -19.27
N PRO A 58 -24.40 -9.20 -19.49
CA PRO A 58 -23.41 -9.56 -20.50
C PRO A 58 -22.72 -10.88 -20.18
N ALA A 59 -22.11 -11.49 -21.19
CA ALA A 59 -21.30 -12.67 -20.99
C ALA A 59 -20.14 -12.36 -20.04
N GLU A 60 -19.80 -13.33 -19.20
CA GLU A 60 -18.74 -13.19 -18.21
C GLU A 60 -17.70 -14.29 -18.40
N SER A 61 -16.54 -13.91 -18.91
CA SER A 61 -15.43 -14.84 -19.09
C SER A 61 -14.93 -15.39 -17.76
N LYS A 62 -14.43 -16.63 -17.75
CA LYS A 62 -13.82 -17.23 -16.56
C LYS A 62 -12.61 -16.43 -16.05
N GLN A 63 -11.93 -15.72 -16.94
CA GLN A 63 -10.81 -14.84 -16.60
C GLN A 63 -11.30 -13.63 -15.80
N LYS A 64 -12.39 -12.99 -16.23
CA LYS A 64 -13.00 -11.91 -15.44
C LYS A 64 -13.45 -12.42 -14.08
N GLN A 65 -14.12 -13.57 -14.03
CA GLN A 65 -14.53 -14.18 -12.77
C GLN A 65 -13.34 -14.46 -11.84
N TYR A 66 -12.21 -14.89 -12.40
CA TYR A 66 -10.98 -15.13 -11.64
C TYR A 66 -10.45 -13.84 -11.01
N ILE A 67 -10.34 -12.78 -11.82
CA ILE A 67 -9.87 -11.47 -11.38
C ILE A 67 -10.80 -10.87 -10.32
N ASP A 68 -12.11 -10.96 -10.51
CA ASP A 68 -13.09 -10.45 -9.55
C ASP A 68 -13.07 -11.23 -8.24
N LYS A 69 -12.89 -12.56 -8.30
CA LYS A 69 -12.70 -13.39 -7.10
C LYS A 69 -11.42 -13.02 -6.37
N LEU A 70 -10.31 -12.82 -7.09
CA LEU A 70 -9.05 -12.38 -6.51
C LEU A 70 -9.20 -11.05 -5.78
N ALA A 71 -9.92 -10.09 -6.38
CA ALA A 71 -10.13 -8.78 -5.78
C ALA A 71 -10.97 -8.80 -4.50
N ALA A 72 -11.72 -9.89 -4.25
CA ALA A 72 -12.50 -10.10 -3.03
C ALA A 72 -11.87 -11.13 -2.08
N ASP A 73 -10.72 -11.71 -2.44
CA ASP A 73 -10.10 -12.82 -1.71
C ASP A 73 -9.32 -12.30 -0.50
N LYS A 74 -10.02 -12.18 0.64
CA LYS A 74 -9.43 -11.74 1.91
C LYS A 74 -8.22 -12.58 2.31
N ALA A 75 -8.25 -13.90 2.09
CA ALA A 75 -7.17 -14.78 2.52
C ALA A 75 -5.85 -14.50 1.81
N LYS A 76 -5.90 -14.02 0.56
CA LYS A 76 -4.71 -13.60 -0.19
C LYS A 76 -4.20 -12.21 0.19
N LEU A 77 -4.98 -11.44 0.95
CA LEU A 77 -4.62 -10.12 1.46
C LEU A 77 -4.19 -10.18 2.93
N THR A 78 -4.61 -11.21 3.67
CA THR A 78 -4.20 -11.43 5.06
C THR A 78 -2.68 -11.59 5.16
N PRO A 79 -2.02 -10.91 6.12
CA PRO A 79 -0.61 -11.12 6.43
C PRO A 79 -0.29 -12.59 6.79
N PRO A 80 0.97 -13.03 6.66
CA PRO A 80 1.38 -14.35 7.12
C PRO A 80 1.00 -14.61 8.58
N ASP A 81 0.63 -15.86 8.90
CA ASP A 81 0.24 -16.26 10.25
C ASP A 81 1.27 -15.82 11.30
N GLY A 82 0.78 -15.18 12.37
CA GLY A 82 1.60 -14.67 13.46
C GLY A 82 2.26 -13.31 13.20
N THR A 83 1.96 -12.64 12.08
CA THR A 83 2.41 -11.28 11.79
C THR A 83 1.27 -10.26 11.89
N LYS A 84 1.61 -9.01 12.21
CA LYS A 84 0.70 -7.85 12.25
C LYS A 84 1.42 -6.64 11.63
N PRO A 85 1.61 -6.63 10.30
CA PRO A 85 2.33 -5.57 9.62
C PRO A 85 1.58 -4.24 9.71
N ILE A 86 2.34 -3.15 9.77
CA ILE A 86 1.83 -1.82 9.48
C ILE A 86 1.39 -1.80 8.02
N SER A 87 0.12 -1.51 7.79
CA SER A 87 -0.45 -1.44 6.44
C SER A 87 -0.15 -0.08 5.81
N ALA A 88 0.45 -0.09 4.63
CA ALA A 88 0.82 1.09 3.89
C ALA A 88 -0.05 1.29 2.65
N PHE A 89 -0.53 2.52 2.51
CA PHE A 89 -1.38 3.03 1.46
C PHE A 89 -0.68 4.21 0.78
N TRP A 90 -1.08 4.57 -0.43
CA TRP A 90 -0.34 5.58 -1.19
C TRP A 90 -1.28 6.42 -2.07
N SER A 91 -0.96 7.70 -2.22
CA SER A 91 -1.66 8.62 -3.13
C SER A 91 -0.82 8.88 -4.40
N TYR A 92 -1.03 10.01 -5.07
CA TYR A 92 -0.24 10.40 -6.25
C TYR A 92 1.26 10.39 -6.00
N GLY A 93 2.03 10.18 -7.06
CA GLY A 93 3.49 10.31 -7.09
C GLY A 93 4.02 11.73 -6.97
N ILE A 94 5.33 11.86 -7.14
CA ILE A 94 6.08 13.12 -7.19
C ILE A 94 6.83 13.22 -8.51
N GLU A 95 7.02 14.42 -9.04
CA GLU A 95 7.90 14.62 -10.20
C GLU A 95 9.33 14.23 -9.83
N HIS A 96 9.96 13.41 -10.68
CA HIS A 96 11.33 12.96 -10.45
C HIS A 96 12.03 12.75 -11.80
N PRO A 97 13.19 13.38 -12.06
CA PRO A 97 13.83 13.40 -13.38
C PRO A 97 14.17 12.00 -13.94
N ASP A 98 14.54 11.06 -13.07
CA ASP A 98 14.94 9.70 -13.46
C ASP A 98 13.80 8.67 -13.38
N ALA A 99 12.57 9.10 -13.11
CA ALA A 99 11.43 8.20 -13.03
C ALA A 99 10.80 7.95 -14.41
N PRO A 100 10.09 6.81 -14.58
CA PRO A 100 9.26 6.59 -15.76
C PRO A 100 8.27 7.74 -16.01
N LEU A 101 7.88 7.89 -17.28
CA LEU A 101 6.87 8.87 -17.65
C LEU A 101 5.48 8.39 -17.22
N ASN A 102 4.68 9.29 -16.66
CA ASN A 102 3.25 9.04 -16.44
C ASN A 102 2.43 9.22 -17.75
N GLU A 103 1.11 9.07 -17.66
CA GLU A 103 0.19 9.21 -18.79
C GLU A 103 0.20 10.60 -19.46
N TRP A 104 0.72 11.63 -18.78
CA TRP A 104 0.89 12.98 -19.31
C TRP A 104 2.30 13.24 -19.84
N GLY A 105 3.15 12.22 -19.94
CA GLY A 105 4.52 12.35 -20.44
C GLY A 105 5.47 13.07 -19.48
N THR A 106 5.15 13.11 -18.18
CA THR A 106 5.99 13.75 -17.15
C THR A 106 6.75 12.68 -16.35
N PRO A 107 8.07 12.81 -16.13
CA PRO A 107 8.83 11.93 -15.24
C PRO A 107 8.26 11.94 -13.82
N PHE A 108 7.77 10.79 -13.35
CA PHE A 108 6.93 10.75 -12.16
C PHE A 108 7.15 9.48 -11.32
N LEU A 109 7.66 9.65 -10.11
CA LEU A 109 7.87 8.56 -9.16
C LEU A 109 6.60 8.34 -8.34
N SER A 110 5.89 7.24 -8.61
CA SER A 110 4.71 6.86 -7.83
C SER A 110 5.07 6.61 -6.36
N GLN A 111 4.25 7.13 -5.44
CA GLN A 111 4.37 6.87 -3.99
C GLN A 111 4.24 5.40 -3.65
N ARG A 112 3.62 4.60 -4.53
CA ARG A 112 3.61 3.13 -4.44
C ARG A 112 5.02 2.58 -4.22
N PHE A 113 5.98 2.98 -5.06
CA PHE A 113 7.33 2.41 -5.03
C PHE A 113 8.13 2.91 -3.82
N ILE A 114 7.76 4.07 -3.26
CA ILE A 114 8.30 4.58 -2.00
C ILE A 114 7.75 3.77 -0.83
N ALA A 115 6.45 3.49 -0.82
CA ALA A 115 5.82 2.63 0.18
C ALA A 115 6.37 1.20 0.14
N GLU A 116 6.55 0.61 -1.05
CA GLU A 116 7.12 -0.73 -1.23
C GLU A 116 8.58 -0.81 -0.75
N GLU A 117 9.40 0.20 -1.05
CA GLU A 117 10.80 0.20 -0.60
C GLU A 117 10.91 0.44 0.91
N TRP A 118 10.09 1.33 1.46
CA TRP A 118 9.98 1.49 2.91
C TRP A 118 9.56 0.18 3.58
N ALA A 119 8.54 -0.51 3.05
CA ALA A 119 8.08 -1.78 3.60
C ALA A 119 9.16 -2.86 3.51
N ALA A 120 9.94 -2.89 2.41
CA ALA A 120 11.07 -3.79 2.27
C ALA A 120 12.12 -3.56 3.37
N GLU A 121 12.51 -2.31 3.62
CA GLU A 121 13.48 -1.97 4.66
C GLU A 121 12.98 -2.32 6.07
N GLN A 122 11.71 -2.06 6.39
CA GLN A 122 11.15 -2.47 7.68
C GLN A 122 11.22 -4.00 7.85
N ASN A 123 10.94 -4.74 6.78
CA ASN A 123 10.96 -6.20 6.77
C ASN A 123 12.37 -6.80 6.81
N GLU A 124 13.41 -6.09 6.37
CA GLU A 124 14.81 -6.52 6.54
C GLU A 124 15.19 -6.59 8.03
N THR A 125 14.67 -5.68 8.84
CA THR A 125 14.96 -5.64 10.28
C THR A 125 14.00 -6.54 11.06
N HIS A 126 12.71 -6.51 10.71
CA HIS A 126 11.65 -7.25 11.37
C HIS A 126 10.72 -7.89 10.33
N PRO A 127 10.93 -9.15 9.95
CA PRO A 127 10.09 -9.82 8.95
C PRO A 127 8.60 -9.76 9.30
N GLY A 128 7.79 -9.23 8.40
CA GLY A 128 6.34 -9.06 8.60
C GLY A 128 5.95 -7.79 9.36
N ALA A 129 6.84 -6.82 9.51
CA ALA A 129 6.57 -5.55 10.18
C ALA A 129 5.82 -4.53 9.31
N ALA A 130 5.91 -4.64 7.98
CA ALA A 130 5.25 -3.71 7.08
C ALA A 130 4.75 -4.41 5.82
N GLN A 131 3.65 -3.89 5.26
CA GLN A 131 3.06 -4.42 4.04
C GLN A 131 2.39 -3.28 3.26
N THR A 132 2.44 -3.37 1.94
CA THR A 132 1.57 -2.65 0.99
C THR A 132 0.60 -3.63 0.35
N LEU A 133 -0.50 -3.15 -0.26
CA LEU A 133 -1.38 -4.01 -1.06
C LEU A 133 -0.57 -4.86 -2.05
N GLU A 134 0.35 -4.25 -2.80
CA GLU A 134 1.13 -4.91 -3.84
C GLU A 134 2.20 -5.87 -3.30
N THR A 135 2.40 -5.94 -1.99
CA THR A 135 3.23 -6.95 -1.32
C THR A 135 2.40 -8.02 -0.59
N THR A 136 1.08 -7.99 -0.69
CA THR A 136 0.22 -9.14 -0.39
C THR A 136 0.29 -10.19 -1.52
N GLN A 137 -0.18 -11.42 -1.27
CA GLN A 137 -0.29 -12.41 -2.35
C GLN A 137 -1.28 -11.93 -3.43
N GLY A 138 -2.44 -11.42 -3.02
CA GLY A 138 -3.50 -10.99 -3.92
C GLY A 138 -3.11 -9.78 -4.76
N GLY A 139 -2.51 -8.77 -4.14
CA GLY A 139 -2.05 -7.57 -4.84
C GLY A 139 -0.90 -7.84 -5.79
N ARG A 140 0.09 -8.68 -5.43
CA ARG A 140 1.13 -9.13 -6.38
C ARG A 140 0.54 -9.84 -7.59
N GLU A 141 -0.37 -10.77 -7.33
CA GLU A 141 -0.97 -11.54 -8.39
C GLU A 141 -1.77 -10.65 -9.35
N LEU A 142 -2.51 -9.67 -8.82
CA LEU A 142 -3.24 -8.69 -9.63
C LEU A 142 -2.29 -7.74 -10.40
N ASP A 143 -1.19 -7.31 -9.78
CA ASP A 143 -0.19 -6.46 -10.41
C ASP A 143 0.46 -7.14 -11.63
N ASP A 144 0.73 -8.44 -11.51
CA ASP A 144 1.28 -9.29 -12.57
C ASP A 144 0.30 -9.59 -13.72
N MET A 145 -0.96 -9.14 -13.60
CA MET A 145 -1.96 -9.23 -14.68
C MET A 145 -1.93 -8.03 -15.62
N PHE A 146 -1.25 -6.94 -15.27
CA PHE A 146 -1.06 -5.77 -16.15
C PHE A 146 -2.39 -5.25 -16.74
N LEU A 147 -3.47 -5.22 -15.94
CA LEU A 147 -4.81 -4.87 -16.43
C LEU A 147 -4.93 -3.42 -16.93
N TRP A 148 -4.00 -2.55 -16.54
CA TRP A 148 -3.90 -1.19 -17.07
C TRP A 148 -3.43 -1.15 -18.53
N GLU A 149 -2.83 -2.22 -19.04
CA GLU A 149 -2.40 -2.31 -20.44
C GLU A 149 -3.60 -2.61 -21.35
N PRO A 150 -4.01 -1.70 -22.24
CA PRO A 150 -5.18 -1.94 -23.11
C PRO A 150 -5.01 -3.16 -24.00
N ALA A 151 -3.76 -3.48 -24.38
CA ALA A 151 -3.43 -4.66 -25.17
C ALA A 151 -3.74 -5.97 -24.41
N VAL A 152 -3.54 -6.00 -23.08
CA VAL A 152 -3.85 -7.16 -22.24
C VAL A 152 -5.37 -7.33 -22.12
N ILE A 153 -6.11 -6.25 -21.85
CA ILE A 153 -7.59 -6.29 -21.80
C ILE A 153 -8.18 -6.79 -23.12
N ARG A 154 -7.67 -6.32 -24.27
CA ARG A 154 -8.09 -6.83 -25.58
C ARG A 154 -7.75 -8.31 -25.75
N ALA A 155 -6.56 -8.74 -25.33
CA ALA A 155 -6.16 -10.15 -25.41
C ALA A 155 -6.98 -11.07 -24.50
N LEU A 156 -7.59 -10.54 -23.43
CA LEU A 156 -8.56 -11.23 -22.58
C LEU A 156 -9.96 -11.33 -23.19
N GLY A 157 -10.22 -10.62 -24.30
CA GLY A 157 -11.50 -10.62 -25.02
C GLY A 157 -12.26 -9.29 -24.95
N GLY A 158 -11.73 -8.30 -24.24
CA GLY A 158 -12.34 -6.96 -24.13
C GLY A 158 -13.77 -6.99 -23.57
N GLU A 159 -14.60 -6.05 -24.02
CA GLU A 159 -15.97 -5.89 -23.55
C GLU A 159 -16.84 -7.14 -23.73
N GLY A 160 -16.65 -7.88 -24.83
CA GLY A 160 -17.37 -9.12 -25.10
C GLY A 160 -17.09 -10.23 -24.09
N ALA A 161 -15.97 -10.15 -23.35
CA ALA A 161 -15.60 -11.03 -22.26
C ALA A 161 -15.92 -10.45 -20.87
N GLY A 162 -16.59 -9.30 -20.83
CA GLY A 162 -17.02 -8.58 -19.62
C GLY A 162 -16.08 -7.47 -19.15
N PHE A 163 -14.98 -7.18 -19.88
CA PHE A 163 -14.00 -6.16 -19.50
C PHE A 163 -14.40 -4.78 -20.04
N GLN A 164 -15.32 -4.12 -19.34
CA GLN A 164 -15.82 -2.78 -19.70
C GLN A 164 -14.75 -1.68 -19.50
N PRO A 165 -14.89 -0.51 -20.16
CA PRO A 165 -14.05 0.65 -19.86
C PRO A 165 -14.02 0.96 -18.36
N GLY A 166 -12.82 1.18 -17.82
CA GLY A 166 -12.62 1.42 -16.37
C GLY A 166 -12.56 0.15 -15.50
N TYR A 167 -12.65 -1.05 -16.09
CA TYR A 167 -12.58 -2.31 -15.33
C TYR A 167 -11.32 -2.41 -14.46
N ALA A 168 -10.14 -2.13 -14.99
CA ALA A 168 -8.89 -2.19 -14.23
C ALA A 168 -8.95 -1.29 -12.98
N LYS A 169 -9.44 -0.05 -13.12
CA LYS A 169 -9.62 0.87 -11.99
C LYS A 169 -10.59 0.29 -10.96
N ALA A 170 -11.73 -0.24 -11.40
CA ALA A 170 -12.75 -0.80 -10.51
C ALA A 170 -12.23 -2.04 -9.76
N THR A 171 -11.46 -2.91 -10.41
CA THR A 171 -10.83 -4.08 -9.78
C THR A 171 -9.82 -3.65 -8.73
N TRP A 172 -8.94 -2.70 -9.06
CA TRP A 172 -7.97 -2.15 -8.11
C TRP A 172 -8.66 -1.46 -6.92
N ALA A 173 -9.71 -0.69 -7.18
CA ALA A 173 -10.56 -0.10 -6.14
C ALA A 173 -11.13 -1.17 -5.19
N LYS A 174 -11.63 -2.28 -5.73
CA LYS A 174 -12.24 -3.35 -4.93
C LYS A 174 -11.25 -4.08 -4.03
N ILE A 175 -10.09 -4.46 -4.56
CA ILE A 175 -9.06 -5.16 -3.78
C ILE A 175 -8.45 -4.24 -2.72
N SER A 176 -8.32 -2.96 -3.04
CA SER A 176 -7.83 -1.90 -2.17
C SER A 176 -8.78 -1.62 -1.00
N GLU A 177 -10.08 -1.52 -1.25
CA GLU A 177 -11.12 -1.46 -0.21
C GLU A 177 -11.04 -2.70 0.70
N THR A 178 -10.87 -3.89 0.12
CA THR A 178 -10.75 -5.14 0.88
C THR A 178 -9.50 -5.15 1.75
N TYR A 179 -8.38 -4.64 1.23
CA TYR A 179 -7.12 -4.49 1.98
C TYR A 179 -7.25 -3.48 3.13
N ALA A 180 -7.86 -2.33 2.90
CA ALA A 180 -8.15 -1.33 3.93
C ALA A 180 -9.03 -1.88 5.07
N GLY A 181 -10.06 -2.67 4.71
CA GLY A 181 -10.92 -3.34 5.69
C GLY A 181 -10.29 -4.52 6.44
N LEU A 182 -9.06 -4.93 6.09
CA LEU A 182 -8.28 -5.95 6.78
C LEU A 182 -7.09 -5.38 7.56
N ALA A 183 -6.83 -4.09 7.41
CA ALA A 183 -5.76 -3.44 8.16
C ALA A 183 -6.04 -3.48 9.67
N GLU A 184 -4.98 -3.66 10.46
CA GLU A 184 -5.06 -3.64 11.92
C GLU A 184 -4.03 -2.65 12.48
N GLY A 185 -4.42 -1.95 13.54
CA GLY A 185 -3.58 -0.99 14.23
C GLY A 185 -3.18 0.17 13.33
N ARG A 186 -1.88 0.42 13.25
CA ARG A 186 -1.32 1.59 12.55
C ARG A 186 -1.40 1.42 11.03
N ALA A 187 -1.98 2.40 10.36
CA ALA A 187 -1.93 2.57 8.91
C ALA A 187 -1.03 3.76 8.54
N ILE A 188 -0.20 3.61 7.50
CA ILE A 188 0.65 4.69 6.97
C ILE A 188 0.21 5.06 5.56
N VAL A 189 0.05 6.36 5.31
CA VAL A 189 -0.32 6.93 4.02
C VAL A 189 0.86 7.67 3.41
N PHE A 190 1.35 7.20 2.28
CA PHE A 190 2.38 7.87 1.48
C PHE A 190 1.70 8.89 0.55
N GLY A 191 1.57 10.11 1.07
CA GLY A 191 1.02 11.28 0.38
C GLY A 191 1.04 12.51 1.29
N GLN A 192 0.96 13.71 0.74
CA GLN A 192 0.77 14.93 1.55
C GLN A 192 -0.71 15.17 1.86
N SER A 193 -1.58 14.74 0.95
CA SER A 193 -3.03 14.67 1.06
C SER A 193 -3.51 13.54 0.16
N ALA A 194 -4.81 13.22 0.21
CA ALA A 194 -5.41 12.27 -0.71
C ALA A 194 -5.98 12.98 -1.95
N ASP A 195 -5.37 12.76 -3.12
CA ASP A 195 -5.89 13.31 -4.37
C ASP A 195 -7.24 12.68 -4.72
N THR A 196 -8.19 13.47 -5.22
CA THR A 196 -9.57 13.03 -5.50
C THR A 196 -9.67 11.93 -6.55
N ARG A 197 -8.66 11.80 -7.41
CA ARG A 197 -8.61 10.78 -8.46
C ARG A 197 -7.97 9.48 -7.98
N SER A 198 -7.29 9.50 -6.82
CA SER A 198 -6.61 8.35 -6.25
C SER A 198 -7.59 7.35 -5.63
N ILE A 199 -7.25 6.06 -5.70
CA ILE A 199 -8.02 5.01 -5.03
C ILE A 199 -8.00 5.22 -3.51
N LEU A 200 -6.90 5.75 -2.97
CA LEU A 200 -6.79 6.16 -1.57
C LEU A 200 -7.96 7.02 -1.11
N HIS A 201 -8.24 8.12 -1.84
CA HIS A 201 -9.36 9.00 -1.50
C HIS A 201 -10.70 8.32 -1.76
N GLN A 202 -10.84 7.66 -2.91
CA GLN A 202 -12.12 7.16 -3.37
C GLN A 202 -12.63 5.95 -2.60
N GLN A 203 -11.74 5.15 -1.99
CA GLN A 203 -12.07 3.84 -1.43
C GLN A 203 -11.38 3.56 -0.09
N GLU A 204 -10.06 3.78 0.01
CA GLU A 204 -9.28 3.28 1.17
C GLU A 204 -9.52 4.09 2.44
N LEU A 205 -9.49 5.43 2.37
CA LEU A 205 -9.59 6.26 3.57
C LEU A 205 -10.94 6.11 4.27
N GLY A 206 -12.03 6.01 3.51
CA GLY A 206 -13.35 5.72 4.07
C GLY A 206 -13.36 4.38 4.79
N ALA A 207 -12.88 3.33 4.13
CA ALA A 207 -12.80 1.99 4.72
C ALA A 207 -11.89 1.93 5.97
N LEU A 208 -10.74 2.64 5.97
CA LEU A 208 -9.85 2.74 7.13
C LEU A 208 -10.49 3.51 8.28
N CYS A 209 -11.20 4.61 8.00
CA CYS A 209 -11.89 5.39 9.00
C CYS A 209 -13.05 4.60 9.63
N GLU A 210 -13.73 3.74 8.88
CA GLU A 210 -14.82 2.88 9.37
C GLU A 210 -14.33 1.58 10.04
N ASN A 211 -13.07 1.18 9.79
CA ASN A 211 -12.48 -0.03 10.36
C ASN A 211 -12.21 0.15 11.87
N PRO A 212 -12.85 -0.64 12.76
CA PRO A 212 -12.66 -0.51 14.21
C PRO A 212 -11.25 -0.85 14.70
N ASP A 213 -10.48 -1.62 13.93
CA ASP A 213 -9.11 -2.00 14.27
C ASP A 213 -8.08 -0.93 13.85
N VAL A 214 -8.50 0.07 13.06
CA VAL A 214 -7.68 1.22 12.65
C VAL A 214 -8.30 2.51 13.16
N GLY A 215 -9.40 2.94 12.55
CA GLY A 215 -10.06 4.19 12.87
C GLY A 215 -9.23 5.44 12.58
N LEU A 216 -9.86 6.60 12.79
CA LEU A 216 -9.28 7.89 12.38
C LEU A 216 -7.90 8.17 13.01
N HIS A 217 -7.71 7.74 14.26
CA HIS A 217 -6.54 8.05 15.07
C HIS A 217 -5.30 7.22 14.72
N ASN A 218 -5.47 6.09 14.04
CA ASN A 218 -4.34 5.23 13.64
C ASN A 218 -3.93 5.42 12.17
N ILE A 219 -4.51 6.39 11.46
CA ILE A 219 -4.09 6.76 10.10
C ILE A 219 -3.02 7.85 10.20
N HIS A 220 -1.85 7.58 9.63
CA HIS A 220 -0.69 8.46 9.72
C HIS A 220 -0.12 8.78 8.34
N PHE A 221 0.02 10.06 8.01
CA PHE A 221 0.64 10.43 6.74
C PHE A 221 2.16 10.48 6.90
N ALA A 222 2.87 9.85 5.96
CA ALA A 222 4.33 9.80 5.98
C ALA A 222 4.96 11.19 5.86
N TYR A 223 4.30 12.10 5.12
CA TYR A 223 4.79 13.45 4.88
C TYR A 223 4.03 14.49 5.68
N GLU A 224 4.73 15.58 6.00
CA GLU A 224 4.09 16.79 6.49
C GLU A 224 3.09 17.34 5.46
N PRO A 225 2.07 18.12 5.91
CA PRO A 225 1.20 18.86 5.01
C PRO A 225 2.02 19.78 4.09
N ASP A 226 1.43 20.14 2.94
CA ASP A 226 2.11 20.97 1.94
C ASP A 226 2.61 22.27 2.55
N GLN A 227 3.91 22.54 2.41
CA GLN A 227 4.56 23.73 2.95
C GLN A 227 4.06 25.03 2.31
N LYS A 228 3.36 24.95 1.17
CA LYS A 228 2.68 26.10 0.55
C LYS A 228 1.43 26.52 1.30
N TRP A 229 0.86 25.66 2.15
CA TRP A 229 -0.29 26.03 2.97
C TRP A 229 0.14 27.02 4.06
N PRO A 230 -0.73 27.96 4.48
CA PRO A 230 -0.46 28.81 5.64
C PRO A 230 -0.14 28.00 6.89
N GLU A 231 0.68 28.56 7.79
CA GLU A 231 1.11 27.86 9.01
C GLU A 231 -0.05 27.39 9.89
N VAL A 232 -1.08 28.23 10.04
CA VAL A 232 -2.31 27.90 10.77
C VAL A 232 -3.01 26.69 10.14
N THR A 233 -3.16 26.68 8.82
CA THR A 233 -3.74 25.54 8.09
C THR A 233 -2.93 24.27 8.29
N ARG A 234 -1.59 24.34 8.21
CA ARG A 234 -0.73 23.17 8.46
C ARG A 234 -0.86 22.65 9.89
N ALA A 235 -0.97 23.55 10.87
CA ALA A 235 -1.05 23.19 12.28
C ALA A 235 -2.40 22.56 12.66
N GLU A 236 -3.50 23.07 12.10
CA GLU A 236 -4.87 22.68 12.47
C GLU A 236 -5.45 21.65 11.48
N ALA A 237 -5.57 22.01 10.20
CA ALA A 237 -6.14 21.15 9.15
C ALA A 237 -5.13 20.17 8.53
N GLY A 238 -3.83 20.40 8.74
CA GLY A 238 -2.75 19.53 8.27
C GLY A 238 -2.44 18.35 9.20
N THR A 239 -3.22 18.15 10.26
CA THR A 239 -3.10 16.96 11.12
C THR A 239 -3.48 15.69 10.36
N ASP A 240 -2.94 14.54 10.75
CA ASP A 240 -3.20 13.28 10.06
C ASP A 240 -4.69 12.90 10.08
N ALA A 241 -5.34 13.07 11.23
CA ALA A 241 -6.77 12.84 11.39
C ALA A 241 -7.58 13.70 10.41
N VAL A 242 -7.36 15.02 10.37
CA VAL A 242 -8.09 15.88 9.44
C VAL A 242 -7.78 15.52 7.98
N ARG A 243 -6.51 15.25 7.65
CA ARG A 243 -6.12 14.85 6.29
C ARG A 243 -6.70 13.52 5.83
N ALA A 244 -7.07 12.63 6.75
CA ALA A 244 -7.72 11.36 6.42
C ALA A 244 -9.18 11.53 5.98
N VAL A 245 -9.84 12.63 6.35
CA VAL A 245 -11.28 12.83 6.12
C VAL A 245 -11.64 14.07 5.30
N ALA A 246 -10.78 15.09 5.29
CA ALA A 246 -10.98 16.34 4.55
C ALA A 246 -10.51 16.23 3.09
N GLN A 247 -11.09 17.08 2.24
CA GLN A 247 -10.65 17.30 0.86
C GLN A 247 -9.93 18.64 0.73
N PHE A 248 -8.88 18.71 -0.07
CA PHE A 248 -8.08 19.93 -0.27
C PHE A 248 -7.85 20.28 -1.75
N ASN A 249 -8.20 19.38 -2.67
CA ASN A 249 -7.87 19.50 -4.09
C ASN A 249 -9.10 19.85 -4.95
N ASP A 250 -10.32 19.62 -4.45
CA ASP A 250 -11.56 19.86 -5.20
C ASP A 250 -12.62 20.58 -4.36
N PRO A 251 -12.95 21.85 -4.66
CA PRO A 251 -13.93 22.64 -3.92
C PRO A 251 -15.38 22.17 -4.08
N THR A 252 -15.64 21.26 -5.01
CA THR A 252 -16.99 20.74 -5.26
C THR A 252 -17.34 19.53 -4.40
N LEU A 253 -16.35 18.93 -3.74
CA LEU A 253 -16.54 17.72 -2.95
C LEU A 253 -16.92 18.04 -1.50
N PRO A 254 -17.68 17.14 -0.84
CA PRO A 254 -17.96 17.26 0.59
C PRO A 254 -16.67 17.34 1.40
N ARG A 255 -16.73 18.02 2.55
CA ARG A 255 -15.61 18.17 3.50
C ARG A 255 -14.38 18.88 2.90
N TYR A 256 -14.60 19.70 1.87
CA TYR A 256 -13.55 20.53 1.31
C TYR A 256 -13.10 21.62 2.30
N ILE A 257 -11.79 21.78 2.42
CA ILE A 257 -11.13 22.87 3.11
C ILE A 257 -10.22 23.56 2.08
N ASP A 258 -10.50 24.82 1.78
CA ASP A 258 -9.54 25.66 1.03
C ASP A 258 -8.34 25.96 1.95
N PRO A 259 -7.14 25.44 1.65
CA PRO A 259 -5.99 25.64 2.52
C PRO A 259 -5.63 27.12 2.74
N GLN A 260 -5.86 27.97 1.74
CA GLN A 260 -5.52 29.40 1.82
C GLN A 260 -6.63 30.18 2.54
N GLY A 261 -7.89 29.95 2.18
CA GLY A 261 -9.05 30.57 2.81
C GLY A 261 -9.21 30.20 4.29
N PHE A 262 -8.90 28.95 4.65
CA PHE A 262 -9.04 28.45 6.02
C PHE A 262 -8.27 29.31 7.04
N ALA A 263 -7.05 29.73 6.73
CA ALA A 263 -6.24 30.53 7.66
C ALA A 263 -6.80 31.93 7.94
N ALA A 264 -7.65 32.47 7.06
CA ALA A 264 -8.29 33.78 7.21
C ALA A 264 -9.55 33.73 8.09
N GLU A 265 -10.09 32.54 8.34
CA GLU A 265 -11.29 32.37 9.18
C GLU A 265 -10.96 32.59 10.67
N ALA A 266 -11.95 33.00 11.45
CA ALA A 266 -11.80 33.11 12.90
C ALA A 266 -11.51 31.73 13.54
N PRO A 267 -10.71 31.65 14.62
CA PRO A 267 -10.34 30.37 15.25
C PRO A 267 -11.53 29.46 15.59
N GLU A 268 -12.65 30.05 16.03
CA GLU A 268 -13.86 29.32 16.39
C GLU A 268 -14.53 28.68 15.17
N VAL A 269 -14.50 29.36 14.01
CA VAL A 269 -15.03 28.85 12.74
C VAL A 269 -14.17 27.72 12.20
N ARG A 270 -12.83 27.88 12.26
CA ARG A 270 -11.87 26.85 11.86
C ARG A 270 -12.03 25.58 12.67
N LYS A 271 -12.14 25.73 14.00
CA LYS A 271 -12.39 24.62 14.92
C LYS A 271 -13.72 23.93 14.62
N ALA A 272 -14.81 24.69 14.47
CA ALA A 272 -16.12 24.13 14.17
C ALA A 272 -16.11 23.33 12.85
N ARG A 273 -15.42 23.81 11.81
CA ARG A 273 -15.28 23.09 10.54
C ARG A 273 -14.49 21.78 10.67
N ILE A 274 -13.40 21.79 11.45
CA ILE A 274 -12.63 20.57 11.72
C ILE A 274 -13.47 19.56 12.51
N ASP A 275 -14.18 20.02 13.53
CA ASP A 275 -15.01 19.18 14.39
C ASP A 275 -16.16 18.55 13.56
N GLU A 276 -16.86 19.34 12.72
CA GLU A 276 -17.91 18.86 11.81
C GLU A 276 -17.44 17.74 10.86
N ILE A 277 -16.25 17.90 10.27
CA ILE A 277 -15.69 16.93 9.34
C ILE A 277 -15.27 15.64 10.07
N SER A 278 -14.79 15.76 11.30
CA SER A 278 -14.29 14.63 12.09
C SER A 278 -15.42 13.83 12.75
N GLU A 279 -16.52 14.48 13.13
CA GLU A 279 -17.66 13.85 13.79
C GLU A 279 -18.33 12.75 12.95
N VAL A 280 -18.23 12.81 11.62
CA VAL A 280 -18.82 11.79 10.72
C VAL A 280 -18.22 10.39 10.95
N PHE A 281 -16.98 10.30 11.45
CA PHE A 281 -16.29 9.04 11.72
C PHE A 281 -16.01 8.80 13.22
N ALA A 282 -16.47 9.70 14.08
CA ALA A 282 -16.24 9.65 15.52
C ALA A 282 -17.20 8.75 16.35
N PRO A 283 -18.42 8.33 15.93
CA PRO A 283 -19.31 7.64 16.86
C PRO A 283 -18.86 6.18 17.06
N GLY A 284 -18.11 5.93 18.13
CA GLY A 284 -17.90 4.59 18.70
C GLY A 284 -16.47 4.04 18.66
N GLN A 285 -15.50 4.78 18.14
CA GLN A 285 -14.09 4.35 18.16
C GLN A 285 -13.47 4.68 19.52
N ALA A 286 -13.49 3.70 20.45
CA ALA A 286 -12.51 3.69 21.51
C ALA A 286 -11.11 3.64 20.87
N GLU A 287 -10.12 4.31 21.45
CA GLU A 287 -8.72 4.06 21.09
C GLU A 287 -8.50 2.54 21.12
N ALA A 288 -8.40 1.92 19.94
CA ALA A 288 -7.97 0.54 19.85
C ALA A 288 -6.65 0.47 20.62
N GLU A 289 -6.51 -0.50 21.55
CA GLU A 289 -5.28 -0.65 22.31
C GLU A 289 -4.13 -0.66 21.31
N ALA A 290 -3.33 0.43 21.32
CA ALA A 290 -2.13 0.52 20.53
C ALA A 290 -1.33 -0.75 20.86
N VAL A 291 -1.25 -1.68 19.90
CA VAL A 291 -0.39 -2.85 20.02
C VAL A 291 0.99 -2.27 20.29
N LYS A 292 1.46 -2.39 21.52
CA LYS A 292 2.72 -1.81 22.00
C LYS A 292 3.89 -2.40 21.21
N ALA A 293 4.15 -1.85 20.03
CA ALA A 293 5.52 -1.71 19.57
C ALA A 293 6.25 -0.86 20.63
N PRO A 294 7.50 -1.17 21.00
CA PRO A 294 8.18 -0.56 22.14
C PRO A 294 8.21 0.96 22.00
N GLU A 295 7.32 1.61 22.73
CA GLU A 295 7.16 3.05 22.80
C GLU A 295 8.32 3.61 23.65
N LEU A 296 9.41 3.97 22.98
CA LEU A 296 10.48 4.75 23.60
C LEU A 296 9.95 6.17 23.84
N GLN A 297 9.47 6.42 25.05
CA GLN A 297 9.13 7.75 25.56
C GLN A 297 10.27 8.74 25.29
N ALA A 298 9.97 9.80 24.56
CA ALA A 298 10.80 11.01 24.51
C ALA A 298 10.03 12.16 25.20
N PRO A 299 10.71 12.99 26.02
CA PRO A 299 10.06 14.08 26.73
C PRO A 299 9.72 15.25 25.79
N SER A 300 8.77 16.05 26.26
CA SER A 300 8.06 17.11 25.54
C SER A 300 8.94 18.24 25.01
N LYS A 301 8.46 18.82 23.89
CA LYS A 301 9.02 19.90 23.05
C LYS A 301 10.12 19.47 22.09
N SER A 302 9.74 18.78 21.02
CA SER A 302 10.54 18.73 19.79
C SER A 302 9.66 18.89 18.56
N VAL A 303 10.20 19.54 17.54
CA VAL A 303 9.69 19.65 16.18
C VAL A 303 9.14 18.29 15.73
N ARG A 304 7.92 18.26 15.18
CA ARG A 304 7.29 17.03 14.67
C ARG A 304 8.15 16.51 13.52
N THR A 305 8.95 15.50 13.82
CA THR A 305 9.74 14.77 12.84
C THR A 305 8.80 14.00 11.92
N PRO A 306 9.00 14.00 10.59
CA PRO A 306 8.21 13.18 9.66
C PRO A 306 8.17 11.72 10.10
N LEU A 307 7.01 11.07 10.01
CA LEU A 307 6.78 9.73 10.58
C LEU A 307 7.68 8.65 9.98
N TRP A 308 8.23 8.86 8.78
CA TRP A 308 9.24 7.96 8.22
C TRP A 308 10.55 7.97 9.01
N GLN A 309 10.89 9.01 9.79
CA GLN A 309 12.11 9.05 10.62
C GLN A 309 12.00 8.32 11.97
N VAL A 310 10.79 7.98 12.41
CA VAL A 310 10.62 7.25 13.68
C VAL A 310 11.09 5.79 13.55
N GLY A 311 11.28 5.29 12.31
CA GLY A 311 11.87 3.99 12.00
C GLY A 311 13.40 3.95 11.78
N PHE A 312 14.12 5.09 11.85
CA PHE A 312 15.55 5.16 11.48
C PHE A 312 16.52 5.44 12.63
N LYS A 313 16.14 5.24 13.89
CA LYS A 313 17.11 5.34 14.99
C LYS A 313 17.90 4.05 15.14
N GLN A 314 19.10 4.02 14.58
CA GLN A 314 20.13 3.05 14.95
C GLN A 314 20.38 3.10 16.47
N PRO A 315 20.33 1.98 17.21
CA PRO A 315 20.96 1.94 18.52
C PRO A 315 22.48 2.00 18.34
N LEU A 316 23.05 3.14 18.70
CA LEU A 316 24.47 3.29 18.95
C LEU A 316 24.89 2.35 20.09
N LYS A 317 25.88 1.50 19.79
CA LYS A 317 26.77 0.74 20.67
C LYS A 317 26.24 -0.59 21.23
N THR A 318 26.73 -1.64 20.59
CA THR A 318 27.12 -2.93 21.16
C THR A 318 27.70 -2.81 22.58
N THR A 319 26.96 -3.29 23.58
CA THR A 319 27.58 -3.89 24.77
C THR A 319 27.76 -5.37 24.52
N ARG A 320 29.03 -5.71 24.28
CA ARG A 320 29.62 -7.06 24.23
C ARG A 320 29.09 -7.94 25.36
N ALA A 321 28.61 -9.13 25.02
CA ALA A 321 28.31 -10.17 26.00
C ALA A 321 29.57 -10.54 26.78
N VAL A 322 29.51 -10.44 28.12
CA VAL A 322 30.48 -11.07 29.01
C VAL A 322 30.03 -12.52 29.19
N THR A 323 30.78 -13.42 28.57
CA THR A 323 30.73 -14.86 28.86
C THR A 323 31.42 -15.13 30.20
N PRO A 324 30.81 -15.89 31.11
CA PRO A 324 31.56 -16.76 32.01
C PRO A 324 31.50 -18.20 31.47
N ALA A 325 32.68 -18.78 31.22
CA ALA A 325 32.87 -20.22 31.06
C ALA A 325 33.25 -20.84 32.42
N PRO A 326 33.39 -22.18 32.54
CA PRO A 326 32.45 -23.25 32.23
C PRO A 326 32.20 -24.16 33.45
N GLY A 327 31.06 -24.85 33.49
CA GLY A 327 30.78 -25.94 34.44
C GLY A 327 30.72 -27.29 33.72
N THR A 328 31.73 -28.12 33.96
CA THR A 328 31.91 -29.51 33.55
C THR A 328 30.82 -30.46 34.07
N GLY A 329 30.35 -31.40 33.24
CA GLY A 329 29.65 -32.61 33.70
C GLY A 329 28.92 -33.42 32.62
N ALA A 330 29.58 -34.50 32.14
CA ALA A 330 29.11 -35.79 31.56
C ALA A 330 27.65 -35.92 31.06
N GLY A 331 27.31 -36.54 29.92
CA GLY A 331 27.95 -37.53 29.05
C GLY A 331 26.94 -37.89 27.91
N PRO A 332 27.26 -38.82 26.99
CA PRO A 332 26.87 -38.74 25.58
C PRO A 332 25.64 -39.57 25.19
N LEU A 333 24.85 -39.11 24.22
CA LEU A 333 23.93 -39.95 23.45
C LEU A 333 23.89 -39.51 21.97
N ALA A 334 24.34 -40.47 21.16
CA ALA A 334 24.30 -40.70 19.72
C ALA A 334 23.53 -39.74 18.77
N ASP A 335 24.21 -39.41 17.67
CA ASP A 335 23.66 -38.90 16.40
C ASP A 335 22.66 -39.88 15.74
N PRO A 336 21.74 -39.33 14.93
CA PRO A 336 21.46 -39.95 13.64
C PRO A 336 21.71 -39.01 12.45
N ALA A 337 22.23 -39.67 11.42
CA ALA A 337 22.78 -39.18 10.16
C ALA A 337 21.89 -38.21 9.35
N LEU A 338 22.58 -37.24 8.75
CA LEU A 338 22.12 -36.45 7.60
C LEU A 338 21.99 -37.35 6.36
N VAL A 339 20.80 -37.38 5.76
CA VAL A 339 20.59 -37.89 4.40
C VAL A 339 20.70 -36.72 3.41
N PRO A 340 21.66 -36.72 2.48
CA PRO A 340 21.71 -35.71 1.42
C PRO A 340 20.66 -36.01 0.34
N ARG A 341 19.82 -35.03 0.01
CA ARG A 341 18.96 -35.09 -1.18
C ARG A 341 19.78 -34.74 -2.43
N PRO A 342 19.60 -35.47 -3.55
CA PRO A 342 20.45 -35.35 -4.73
C PRO A 342 20.11 -34.12 -5.59
N LEU A 343 21.18 -33.55 -6.15
CA LEU A 343 21.19 -32.62 -7.27
C LEU A 343 20.53 -33.28 -8.50
N ALA A 344 19.50 -32.64 -9.06
CA ALA A 344 19.00 -32.98 -10.38
C ALA A 344 19.82 -32.22 -11.43
N THR A 345 20.70 -32.96 -12.09
CA THR A 345 21.36 -32.62 -13.35
C THR A 345 20.40 -32.85 -14.53
N GLY A 346 20.39 -31.89 -15.46
CA GLY A 346 20.16 -32.13 -16.90
C GLY A 346 18.72 -32.23 -17.37
N MET A 347 18.39 -31.51 -18.44
CA MET A 347 17.97 -32.10 -19.71
C MET A 347 17.86 -30.98 -20.75
N ASP A 348 18.74 -31.05 -21.74
CA ASP A 348 18.65 -30.40 -23.05
C ASP A 348 17.35 -30.79 -23.78
N GLY A 349 16.96 -29.99 -24.77
CA GLY A 349 15.78 -30.16 -25.64
C GLY A 349 15.79 -31.43 -26.52
N PRO A 350 14.90 -31.57 -27.53
CA PRO A 350 14.81 -30.61 -28.64
C PRO A 350 13.41 -30.43 -29.30
N ALA A 351 13.41 -29.58 -30.35
CA ALA A 351 12.44 -29.30 -31.41
C ALA A 351 11.41 -28.18 -31.16
#